data_AF-A0AAQ0DN82-F1
#
_entry.id   AF-A0AAQ0DN82-F1
#
_cell.length_a   1.000
_cell.length_b   1.000
_cell.length_c   1.000
_cell.angle_alpha   90.00
_cell.angle_beta   90.00
_cell.angle_gamma   90.00
#
_symmetry.space_group_name_H-M   'P 1'
#
loop_
_entity.id
_entity.type
_entity.pdbx_description
1 polymer ?
#
loop_
_entity_poly.entity_id
_entity_poly.type
_entity_poly.pdbx_seq_one_letter_code
_entity_poly.pdbx_strand_id
1 'polypeptide(L)'
;MTLNKNFNLQKSQNSNHPFKNGNPVRLNRLLQALIFQSISFNAMAACSLVTGHSEATLTVSVPSTLPFPRDTPDNTVLYESGSANATGPSFTCTTDTRWGVKNKLGTDSPTSKTFPIGDTGISWQWIYNGTPVSGDGGASVLNGGETYGFANTTHALRLLKTGTVKNNTTISAGEIGSLKAGSIYPISLKISNELKFIAQSCETPDVKVEMGQYDLGIFSEIGDTSKATSFNILLNNCPSGIKKVMYTLAPNPTTPAWNAALGIIELNKSSTAQGIALQILDSNQTPLELNKDYVFSDYTSTGGSFRIPLSVRYYRTLPASSGGKNDLGVRPGTANSEVSFVMSYL
;
A
#
# COMPACT_ATOMS: atom_id res chain seq x y z
N MET A 1 19.57 9.54 -18.34
CA MET A 1 19.96 10.94 -18.11
C MET A 1 20.18 11.11 -16.62
N THR A 2 21.44 11.13 -16.21
CA THR A 2 21.86 11.14 -14.80
C THR A 2 21.87 12.57 -14.29
N LEU A 3 21.01 12.88 -13.32
CA LEU A 3 20.97 14.18 -12.64
C LEU A 3 21.87 14.12 -11.40
N ASN A 4 22.98 14.85 -11.44
CA ASN A 4 23.84 15.09 -10.28
C ASN A 4 23.61 16.54 -9.83
N LYS A 5 23.06 16.74 -8.63
CA LYS A 5 22.86 18.05 -7.99
C LYS A 5 23.94 18.21 -6.91
N ASN A 6 24.99 18.98 -7.20
CA ASN A 6 25.90 19.51 -6.19
C ASN A 6 25.35 20.85 -5.70
N PHE A 7 25.02 20.93 -4.41
CA PHE A 7 24.78 22.18 -3.69
C PHE A 7 25.87 22.35 -2.63
N ASN A 8 26.44 23.55 -2.63
CA ASN A 8 27.60 23.99 -1.86
C ASN A 8 27.12 24.67 -0.58
N LEU A 9 27.70 24.35 0.59
CA LEU A 9 27.67 25.25 1.75
C LEU A 9 28.98 25.15 2.55
N GLN A 10 29.66 26.29 2.63
CA GLN A 10 30.83 26.53 3.45
C GLN A 10 30.49 26.53 4.95
N LYS A 11 31.42 26.08 5.78
CA LYS A 11 31.61 26.66 7.11
C LYS A 11 33.07 26.65 7.53
N SER A 12 33.53 27.86 7.87
CA SER A 12 34.81 28.22 8.47
C SER A 12 34.92 27.68 9.90
N GLN A 13 36.07 27.07 10.23
CA GLN A 13 36.62 26.99 11.58
C GLN A 13 38.14 27.05 11.47
N ASN A 14 38.72 28.07 12.09
CA ASN A 14 40.14 28.34 12.22
C ASN A 14 40.46 28.35 13.71
N SER A 15 41.41 27.53 14.18
CA SER A 15 42.36 27.82 15.28
C SER A 15 43.10 26.57 15.80
N ASN A 16 44.35 26.39 15.34
CA ASN A 16 45.61 26.37 16.12
C ASN A 16 45.47 26.46 17.68
N HIS A 17 46.25 25.82 18.57
CA HIS A 17 47.45 24.97 18.54
C HIS A 17 47.70 24.46 20.02
N PRO A 18 48.86 23.91 20.45
CA PRO A 18 49.00 22.63 21.18
C PRO A 18 49.41 22.78 22.68
N PHE A 19 49.58 21.69 23.44
CA PHE A 19 50.73 21.55 24.37
C PHE A 19 51.00 20.08 24.74
N LYS A 20 52.30 19.74 24.73
CA LYS A 20 52.96 18.45 24.95
C LYS A 20 53.47 18.31 26.39
N ASN A 21 53.49 17.05 26.87
CA ASN A 21 54.50 16.33 27.69
C ASN A 21 55.11 16.92 28.99
N GLY A 22 55.22 16.05 30.00
CA GLY A 22 56.29 16.15 31.02
C GLY A 22 56.19 15.28 32.30
N ASN A 23 56.29 13.95 32.19
CA ASN A 23 57.15 12.99 32.95
C ASN A 23 57.33 13.01 34.52
N PRO A 24 57.92 11.96 35.15
CA PRO A 24 57.27 11.15 36.20
C PRO A 24 57.90 11.28 37.61
N VAL A 25 57.20 10.80 38.65
CA VAL A 25 57.79 10.56 40.00
C VAL A 25 57.35 9.22 40.57
N ARG A 26 58.32 8.58 41.25
CA ARG A 26 58.43 7.18 41.68
C ARG A 26 57.47 6.74 42.80
N LEU A 27 56.99 5.52 42.63
CA LEU A 27 57.01 4.37 43.55
C LEU A 27 57.02 4.67 45.07
N ASN A 28 55.90 4.41 45.75
CA ASN A 28 55.94 3.80 47.07
C ASN A 28 54.76 2.85 47.27
N ARG A 29 55.08 1.61 47.63
CA ARG A 29 54.14 0.51 47.86
C ARG A 29 53.46 0.70 49.21
N LEU A 30 52.13 0.74 49.26
CA LEU A 30 51.36 0.39 50.45
C LEU A 30 50.10 -0.35 50.02
N LEU A 31 50.00 -1.56 50.54
CA LEU A 31 48.95 -2.56 50.35
C LEU A 31 47.62 -2.01 50.93
N GLN A 32 46.61 -1.79 50.09
CA GLN A 32 45.22 -1.72 50.54
C GLN A 32 44.35 -2.55 49.60
N ALA A 33 43.87 -3.68 50.10
CA ALA A 33 42.83 -4.47 49.47
C ALA A 33 41.50 -3.70 49.57
N LEU A 34 41.15 -2.96 48.52
CA LEU A 34 39.80 -2.44 48.35
C LEU A 34 38.94 -3.56 47.77
N ILE A 35 38.08 -4.13 48.62
CA ILE A 35 37.02 -5.06 48.22
C ILE A 35 36.07 -4.27 47.32
N PHE A 36 36.11 -4.53 46.01
CA PHE A 36 35.03 -4.17 45.10
C PHE A 36 33.81 -5.01 45.49
N GLN A 37 32.98 -4.51 46.42
CA GLN A 37 31.63 -5.01 46.55
C GLN A 37 30.90 -4.65 45.26
N SER A 38 30.72 -5.66 44.41
CA SER A 38 29.76 -5.60 43.31
C SER A 38 28.39 -5.31 43.92
N ILE A 39 27.98 -4.04 43.90
CA ILE A 39 26.58 -3.68 44.09
C ILE A 39 25.87 -4.25 42.86
N SER A 40 25.40 -5.48 42.99
CA SER A 40 24.38 -6.02 42.11
C SER A 40 23.15 -5.15 42.32
N PHE A 41 22.99 -4.11 41.50
CA PHE A 41 21.69 -3.49 41.34
C PHE A 41 20.80 -4.60 40.78
N ASN A 42 20.10 -5.31 41.65
CA ASN A 42 18.99 -6.15 41.26
C ASN A 42 18.02 -5.20 40.57
N ALA A 43 18.02 -5.18 39.23
CA ALA A 43 17.01 -4.51 38.47
C ALA A 43 15.68 -5.17 38.86
N MET A 44 14.94 -4.55 39.78
CA MET A 44 13.63 -5.05 40.17
C MET A 44 12.74 -4.94 38.94
N ALA A 45 12.24 -6.09 38.47
CA ALA A 45 11.28 -6.15 37.39
C ALA A 45 10.03 -5.35 37.79
N ALA A 46 9.69 -4.33 37.00
CA ALA A 46 8.56 -3.44 37.31
C ALA A 46 7.22 -4.18 37.40
N CYS A 47 7.08 -5.31 36.69
CA CYS A 47 5.96 -6.24 36.81
C CYS A 47 6.46 -7.69 36.81
N SER A 48 5.78 -8.55 37.58
CA SER A 48 6.08 -9.98 37.69
C SER A 48 4.80 -10.82 37.78
N LEU A 49 4.81 -12.04 37.25
CA LEU A 49 3.69 -12.97 37.36
C LEU A 49 3.46 -13.36 38.83
N VAL A 50 2.19 -13.45 39.24
CA VAL A 50 1.83 -13.95 40.57
C VAL A 50 2.25 -15.41 40.69
N THR A 51 2.76 -15.82 41.85
CA THR A 51 3.17 -17.21 42.12
C THR A 51 2.05 -18.20 41.78
N GLY A 52 2.35 -19.21 40.97
CA GLY A 52 1.39 -20.22 40.52
C GLY A 52 0.58 -19.83 39.28
N HIS A 53 0.72 -18.59 38.78
CA HIS A 53 0.16 -18.16 37.51
C HIS A 53 1.20 -18.27 36.38
N SER A 54 0.72 -18.40 35.15
CA SER A 54 1.57 -18.52 33.95
C SER A 54 1.07 -17.60 32.83
N GLU A 55 1.94 -17.32 31.87
CA GLU A 55 1.57 -16.67 30.62
C GLU A 55 0.48 -17.49 29.90
N ALA A 56 -0.49 -16.81 29.28
CA ALA A 56 -1.47 -17.44 28.42
C ALA A 56 -1.07 -17.33 26.94
N THR A 57 -1.41 -18.37 26.18
CA THR A 57 -1.34 -18.32 24.72
C THR A 57 -2.75 -18.38 24.16
N LEU A 58 -3.18 -17.30 23.51
CA LEU A 58 -4.41 -17.25 22.73
C LEU A 58 -4.10 -17.73 21.32
N THR A 59 -4.76 -18.81 20.91
CA THR A 59 -4.62 -19.34 19.55
C THR A 59 -5.89 -19.06 18.76
N VAL A 60 -5.75 -18.36 17.64
CA VAL A 60 -6.83 -18.00 16.74
C VAL A 60 -6.72 -18.80 15.46
N SER A 61 -7.82 -19.42 15.04
CA SER A 61 -7.94 -20.00 13.71
C SER A 61 -8.30 -18.91 12.70
N VAL A 62 -7.65 -18.94 11.55
CA VAL A 62 -7.84 -18.00 10.44
C VAL A 62 -8.18 -18.78 9.18
N PRO A 63 -8.91 -18.22 8.21
CA PRO A 63 -9.11 -18.89 6.93
C PRO A 63 -7.76 -19.15 6.24
N SER A 64 -7.67 -20.19 5.43
CA SER A 64 -6.44 -20.49 4.66
C SER A 64 -6.16 -19.42 3.59
N THR A 65 -7.22 -18.82 3.06
CA THR A 65 -7.15 -17.72 2.09
C THR A 65 -8.11 -16.61 2.46
N LEU A 66 -7.68 -15.35 2.31
CA LEU A 66 -8.50 -14.16 2.48
C LEU A 66 -8.52 -13.35 1.17
N PRO A 67 -9.54 -13.57 0.32
CA PRO A 67 -9.72 -12.77 -0.88
C PRO A 67 -10.29 -11.39 -0.58
N PHE A 68 -9.83 -10.37 -1.31
CA PHE A 68 -10.38 -9.01 -1.28
C PHE A 68 -10.11 -8.29 -2.60
N PRO A 69 -10.96 -7.32 -3.02
CA PRO A 69 -10.72 -6.54 -4.24
C PRO A 69 -9.36 -5.84 -4.20
N ARG A 70 -8.57 -5.92 -5.29
CA ARG A 70 -7.19 -5.44 -5.33
C ARG A 70 -7.02 -3.99 -4.87
N ASP A 71 -7.95 -3.13 -5.26
CA ASP A 71 -7.87 -1.69 -5.04
C ASP A 71 -8.66 -1.25 -3.79
N THR A 72 -9.02 -2.21 -2.92
CA THR A 72 -9.63 -1.95 -1.60
C THR A 72 -8.90 -0.82 -0.88
N PRO A 73 -9.58 0.20 -0.32
CA PRO A 73 -8.93 1.32 0.34
C PRO A 73 -8.13 0.90 1.57
N ASP A 74 -7.08 1.65 1.88
CA ASP A 74 -6.36 1.48 3.14
C ASP A 74 -7.25 1.78 4.35
N ASN A 75 -6.93 1.15 5.48
CA ASN A 75 -7.72 1.07 6.70
C ASN A 75 -9.02 0.26 6.61
N THR A 76 -9.22 -0.50 5.53
CA THR A 76 -10.32 -1.46 5.44
C THR A 76 -10.03 -2.69 6.29
N VAL A 77 -10.99 -3.08 7.13
CA VAL A 77 -10.95 -4.35 7.87
C VAL A 77 -11.23 -5.50 6.91
N LEU A 78 -10.27 -6.41 6.77
CA LEU A 78 -10.38 -7.58 5.91
C LEU A 78 -10.90 -8.80 6.67
N TYR A 79 -10.55 -8.91 7.95
CA TYR A 79 -10.94 -10.03 8.80
C TYR A 79 -10.92 -9.63 10.27
N GLU A 80 -11.85 -10.16 11.05
CA GLU A 80 -11.82 -10.14 12.50
C GLU A 80 -12.19 -11.53 13.01
N SER A 81 -11.38 -12.07 13.92
CA SER A 81 -11.67 -13.37 14.51
C SER A 81 -12.81 -13.29 15.52
N GLY A 82 -13.39 -14.44 15.86
CA GLY A 82 -14.20 -14.54 17.08
C GLY A 82 -13.39 -14.16 18.34
N SER A 83 -14.09 -13.69 19.36
CA SER A 83 -13.50 -13.36 20.66
C SER A 83 -13.06 -14.62 21.42
N ALA A 84 -11.85 -14.59 21.96
CA ALA A 84 -11.32 -15.58 22.89
C ALA A 84 -11.14 -14.97 24.28
N ASN A 85 -11.36 -15.76 25.33
CA ASN A 85 -11.12 -15.34 26.71
C ASN A 85 -9.72 -15.77 27.13
N ALA A 86 -9.00 -14.89 27.84
CA ALA A 86 -7.75 -15.27 28.49
C ALA A 86 -8.02 -15.76 29.91
N THR A 87 -7.46 -16.92 30.24
CA THR A 87 -7.45 -17.48 31.60
C THR A 87 -6.02 -17.87 31.96
N GLY A 88 -5.66 -17.74 33.24
CA GLY A 88 -4.31 -18.07 33.71
C GLY A 88 -3.49 -16.87 34.22
N PRO A 89 -3.24 -15.82 33.43
CA PRO A 89 -2.25 -14.81 33.81
C PRO A 89 -2.83 -13.80 34.80
N SER A 90 -2.23 -13.77 35.99
CA SER A 90 -2.30 -12.65 36.94
C SER A 90 -0.89 -12.18 37.24
N PHE A 91 -0.71 -10.87 37.37
CA PHE A 91 0.60 -10.27 37.58
C PHE A 91 0.51 -9.02 38.46
N THR A 92 1.57 -8.73 39.19
CA THR A 92 1.67 -7.56 40.07
C THR A 92 2.74 -6.62 39.52
N CYS A 93 2.45 -5.32 39.51
CA CYS A 93 3.44 -4.30 39.18
C CYS A 93 3.88 -3.58 40.45
N THR A 94 5.19 -3.43 40.67
CA THR A 94 5.74 -2.76 41.86
C THR A 94 5.84 -1.25 41.70
N THR A 95 5.85 -0.77 40.46
CA THR A 95 5.90 0.66 40.10
C THR A 95 4.92 0.94 38.96
N ASP A 96 4.51 2.20 38.82
CA ASP A 96 3.67 2.64 37.71
C ASP A 96 4.29 2.23 36.37
N THR A 97 3.57 1.42 35.61
CA THR A 97 4.09 0.79 34.39
C THR A 97 3.08 0.92 33.27
N ARG A 98 3.54 1.37 32.10
CA ARG A 98 2.71 1.32 30.89
C ARG A 98 2.83 -0.05 30.24
N TRP A 99 1.73 -0.49 29.66
CA TRP A 99 1.62 -1.76 28.95
C TRP A 99 1.21 -1.52 27.50
N GLY A 100 1.10 -2.59 26.73
CA GLY A 100 0.53 -2.55 25.39
C GLY A 100 0.95 -3.72 24.53
N VAL A 101 0.66 -3.63 23.25
CA VAL A 101 1.00 -4.68 22.27
C VAL A 101 2.46 -4.57 21.85
N LYS A 102 3.16 -5.69 21.93
CA LYS A 102 4.46 -5.90 21.30
C LYS A 102 4.27 -6.70 20.02
N ASN A 103 4.52 -6.07 18.87
CA ASN A 103 4.46 -6.69 17.56
C ASN A 103 5.67 -7.60 17.34
N LYS A 104 5.43 -8.81 16.86
CA LYS A 104 6.50 -9.77 16.51
C LYS A 104 6.78 -9.80 15.01
N LEU A 105 5.85 -9.28 14.19
CA LEU A 105 5.89 -9.41 12.74
C LEU A 105 6.39 -8.15 12.02
N GLY A 106 6.68 -7.07 12.73
CA GLY A 106 7.08 -5.82 12.12
C GLY A 106 7.45 -4.76 13.15
N THR A 107 7.34 -3.50 12.74
CA THR A 107 7.68 -2.37 13.61
C THR A 107 6.65 -2.18 14.72
N ASP A 108 7.11 -1.58 15.83
CA ASP A 108 6.31 -1.21 16.97
C ASP A 108 6.24 0.32 17.11
N SER A 109 5.10 0.81 17.60
CA SER A 109 4.97 2.20 18.06
C SER A 109 4.02 2.27 19.25
N PRO A 110 4.41 2.92 20.36
CA PRO A 110 3.51 3.15 21.49
C PRO A 110 2.25 3.94 21.10
N THR A 111 2.33 4.82 20.11
CA THR A 111 1.18 5.65 19.70
C THR A 111 0.28 4.96 18.68
N SER A 112 0.69 3.82 18.13
CA SER A 112 -0.09 3.08 17.15
C SER A 112 -0.97 2.04 17.81
N LYS A 113 -2.16 1.82 17.23
CA LYS A 113 -3.05 0.69 17.52
C LYS A 113 -3.09 -0.35 16.40
N THR A 114 -2.28 -0.11 15.35
CA THR A 114 -2.21 -0.90 14.13
C THR A 114 -0.76 -1.30 13.90
N PHE A 115 -0.52 -2.60 13.81
CA PHE A 115 0.81 -3.20 13.83
C PHE A 115 1.12 -3.80 12.47
N PRO A 116 2.11 -3.28 11.72
CA PRO A 116 2.41 -3.77 10.39
C PRO A 116 3.00 -5.17 10.41
N ILE A 117 2.70 -5.94 9.38
CA ILE A 117 3.31 -7.23 9.11
C ILE A 117 4.38 -6.99 8.03
N GLY A 118 5.63 -6.84 8.46
CA GLY A 118 6.74 -6.45 7.59
C GLY A 118 6.38 -5.25 6.71
N ASP A 119 6.67 -5.37 5.42
CA ASP A 119 6.32 -4.39 4.38
C ASP A 119 5.22 -4.92 3.43
N THR A 120 4.34 -5.78 3.95
CA THR A 120 3.36 -6.52 3.15
C THR A 120 2.15 -5.68 2.71
N GLY A 121 1.96 -4.48 3.26
CA GLY A 121 0.74 -3.70 3.10
C GLY A 121 -0.44 -4.22 3.94
N ILE A 122 -0.22 -5.23 4.79
CA ILE A 122 -1.18 -5.74 5.77
C ILE A 122 -0.71 -5.37 7.18
N SER A 123 -1.67 -5.01 8.02
CA SER A 123 -1.45 -4.81 9.45
C SER A 123 -2.47 -5.58 10.27
N TRP A 124 -2.16 -5.77 11.55
CA TRP A 124 -3.06 -6.38 12.51
C TRP A 124 -3.33 -5.46 13.71
N GLN A 125 -4.43 -5.71 14.41
CA GLN A 125 -4.77 -5.08 15.68
C GLN A 125 -5.08 -6.16 16.71
N TRP A 126 -4.66 -5.92 17.94
CA TRP A 126 -5.16 -6.65 19.10
C TRP A 126 -6.43 -5.98 19.58
N ILE A 127 -7.56 -6.66 19.45
CA ILE A 127 -8.84 -6.17 19.97
C ILE A 127 -8.99 -6.70 21.40
N TYR A 128 -9.06 -5.80 22.37
CA TYR A 128 -9.27 -6.09 23.80
C TYR A 128 -10.58 -5.45 24.25
N ASN A 129 -11.52 -6.27 24.73
CA ASN A 129 -12.86 -5.84 25.12
C ASN A 129 -13.53 -4.96 24.03
N GLY A 130 -13.42 -5.40 22.77
CA GLY A 130 -14.01 -4.72 21.61
C GLY A 130 -13.22 -3.52 21.08
N THR A 131 -12.07 -3.16 21.69
CA THR A 131 -11.29 -1.97 21.31
C THR A 131 -9.85 -2.30 20.92
N PRO A 132 -9.28 -1.66 19.87
CA PRO A 132 -7.86 -1.83 19.54
C PRO A 132 -6.94 -1.29 20.64
N VAL A 133 -5.96 -2.10 21.05
CA VAL A 133 -4.95 -1.75 22.06
C VAL A 133 -3.75 -1.05 21.42
N SER A 134 -3.23 -0.03 22.09
CA SER A 134 -2.01 0.67 21.67
C SER A 134 -0.76 -0.20 21.86
N GLY A 135 0.32 0.15 21.16
CA GLY A 135 1.61 -0.53 21.31
C GLY A 135 2.19 -0.42 22.73
N ASP A 136 3.16 -1.26 23.04
CA ASP A 136 3.90 -1.28 24.31
C ASP A 136 4.35 0.13 24.71
N GLY A 137 4.08 0.52 25.95
CA GLY A 137 4.30 1.87 26.46
C GLY A 137 3.22 2.90 26.10
N GLY A 138 2.17 2.50 25.39
CA GLY A 138 1.13 3.37 24.85
C GLY A 138 -0.28 3.18 25.41
N ALA A 139 -0.55 2.06 26.07
CA ALA A 139 -1.82 1.84 26.74
C ALA A 139 -1.93 2.62 28.07
N SER A 140 -2.95 2.31 28.87
CA SER A 140 -3.12 2.91 30.20
C SER A 140 -1.93 2.63 31.12
N VAL A 141 -1.84 3.40 32.21
CA VAL A 141 -0.86 3.12 33.28
C VAL A 141 -1.45 2.04 34.18
N LEU A 142 -0.63 1.06 34.51
CA LEU A 142 -0.83 0.10 35.59
C LEU A 142 -0.16 0.67 36.83
N ASN A 143 -0.93 0.95 37.88
CA ASN A 143 -0.44 1.51 39.13
C ASN A 143 0.47 0.54 39.87
N GLY A 144 1.52 1.06 40.50
CA GLY A 144 2.37 0.30 41.40
C GLY A 144 1.62 -0.22 42.63
N GLY A 145 1.96 -1.43 43.06
CA GLY A 145 1.34 -2.12 44.20
C GLY A 145 0.05 -2.88 43.86
N GLU A 146 -0.48 -2.75 42.64
CA GLU A 146 -1.71 -3.41 42.22
C GLU A 146 -1.44 -4.73 41.49
N THR A 147 -2.42 -5.64 41.57
CA THR A 147 -2.44 -6.91 40.84
C THR A 147 -3.48 -6.86 39.74
N TYR A 148 -3.06 -7.22 38.54
CA TYR A 148 -3.86 -7.23 37.32
C TYR A 148 -4.06 -8.66 36.84
N GLY A 149 -5.12 -8.88 36.09
CA GLY A 149 -5.41 -10.15 35.44
C GLY A 149 -6.37 -9.95 34.28
N PHE A 150 -6.57 -11.01 33.51
CA PHE A 150 -7.37 -10.98 32.29
C PHE A 150 -8.66 -11.81 32.38
N ALA A 151 -9.03 -12.22 33.59
CA ALA A 151 -10.29 -12.93 33.82
C ALA A 151 -11.47 -12.10 33.30
N ASN A 152 -12.38 -12.75 32.58
CA ASN A 152 -13.57 -12.14 31.94
C ASN A 152 -13.26 -11.08 30.87
N THR A 153 -12.04 -11.04 30.35
CA THR A 153 -11.70 -10.16 29.23
C THR A 153 -11.74 -10.92 27.91
N THR A 154 -12.07 -10.20 26.85
CA THR A 154 -12.19 -10.74 25.50
C THR A 154 -11.09 -10.22 24.61
N HIS A 155 -10.58 -11.08 23.73
CA HIS A 155 -9.48 -10.80 22.83
C HIS A 155 -9.79 -11.28 21.42
N ALA A 156 -9.48 -10.48 20.40
CA ALA A 156 -9.61 -10.91 19.01
C ALA A 156 -8.46 -10.36 18.15
N LEU A 157 -8.20 -11.06 17.05
CA LEU A 157 -7.32 -10.62 15.97
C LEU A 157 -8.16 -9.87 14.94
N ARG A 158 -7.76 -8.64 14.58
CA ARG A 158 -8.29 -7.94 13.40
C ARG A 158 -7.17 -7.70 12.39
N LEU A 159 -7.43 -7.98 11.12
CA LEU A 159 -6.52 -7.77 9.99
C LEU A 159 -7.05 -6.65 9.08
N LEU A 160 -6.17 -5.75 8.67
CA LEU A 160 -6.51 -4.60 7.85
C LEU A 160 -5.55 -4.45 6.68
N LYS A 161 -6.07 -3.95 5.56
CA LYS A 161 -5.23 -3.40 4.49
C LYS A 161 -4.71 -2.04 4.91
N THR A 162 -3.41 -1.81 4.82
CA THR A 162 -2.76 -0.55 5.20
C THR A 162 -1.75 -0.05 4.16
N GLY A 163 -1.73 -0.69 2.99
CA GLY A 163 -0.93 -0.27 1.84
C GLY A 163 -1.13 -1.22 0.67
N THR A 164 -0.30 -1.07 -0.36
CA THR A 164 -0.27 -2.00 -1.50
C THR A 164 0.12 -3.40 -1.03
N VAL A 165 -0.78 -4.36 -1.22
CA VAL A 165 -0.54 -5.75 -0.82
C VAL A 165 0.32 -6.44 -1.87
N LYS A 166 1.47 -6.96 -1.46
CA LYS A 166 2.39 -7.66 -2.37
C LYS A 166 1.79 -8.99 -2.82
N ASN A 167 2.15 -9.41 -4.03
CA ASN A 167 1.75 -10.71 -4.55
C ASN A 167 2.21 -11.83 -3.62
N ASN A 168 1.33 -12.81 -3.38
CA ASN A 168 1.59 -13.98 -2.54
C ASN A 168 1.94 -13.63 -1.07
N THR A 169 1.41 -12.52 -0.54
CA THR A 169 1.52 -12.18 0.89
C THR A 169 0.89 -13.28 1.74
N THR A 170 1.67 -13.82 2.67
CA THR A 170 1.22 -14.82 3.65
C THR A 170 1.60 -14.43 5.06
N ILE A 171 0.88 -14.97 6.05
CA ILE A 171 1.28 -14.99 7.45
C ILE A 171 1.39 -16.46 7.86
N SER A 172 2.58 -16.90 8.23
CA SER A 172 2.81 -18.27 8.71
C SER A 172 2.14 -18.50 10.06
N ALA A 173 1.75 -19.76 10.31
CA ALA A 173 1.31 -20.19 11.63
C ALA A 173 2.35 -19.83 12.71
N GLY A 174 1.90 -19.36 13.87
CA GLY A 174 2.78 -18.97 14.96
C GLY A 174 2.35 -17.71 15.69
N GLU A 175 3.21 -17.23 16.57
CA GLU A 175 2.98 -16.02 17.36
C GLU A 175 3.15 -14.76 16.51
N ILE A 176 2.16 -13.87 16.59
CA ILE A 176 2.14 -12.61 15.84
C ILE A 176 2.46 -11.40 16.72
N GLY A 177 2.25 -11.54 18.03
CA GLY A 177 2.57 -10.53 19.02
C GLY A 177 2.07 -10.92 20.40
N SER A 178 2.36 -10.07 21.38
CA SER A 178 2.05 -10.31 22.78
C SER A 178 1.62 -9.02 23.48
N LEU A 179 0.80 -9.12 24.51
CA LEU A 179 0.62 -8.03 25.47
C LEU A 179 1.81 -8.05 26.42
N LYS A 180 2.46 -6.90 26.58
CA LYS A 180 3.64 -6.72 27.42
C LYS A 180 3.36 -5.71 28.53
N ALA A 181 3.81 -6.03 29.75
CA ALA A 181 3.77 -5.13 30.90
C ALA A 181 5.11 -5.21 31.64
N GLY A 182 5.88 -4.11 31.66
CA GLY A 182 7.23 -4.12 32.22
C GLY A 182 8.12 -5.13 31.48
N SER A 183 8.58 -6.16 32.18
CA SER A 183 9.43 -7.22 31.61
C SER A 183 8.71 -8.53 31.32
N ILE A 184 7.40 -8.62 31.54
CA ILE A 184 6.61 -9.86 31.34
C ILE A 184 5.69 -9.77 30.11
N TYR A 185 5.34 -10.95 29.59
CA TYR A 185 4.43 -11.14 28.44
C TYR A 185 3.22 -11.97 28.86
N PRO A 186 2.28 -11.40 29.64
CA PRO A 186 1.20 -12.18 30.24
C PRO A 186 0.31 -12.90 29.22
N ILE A 187 0.15 -12.37 28.00
CA ILE A 187 -0.63 -13.03 26.94
C ILE A 187 0.10 -12.91 25.60
N SER A 188 0.29 -14.04 24.93
CA SER A 188 0.70 -14.10 23.52
C SER A 188 -0.48 -14.44 22.61
N LEU A 189 -0.51 -13.85 21.42
CA LEU A 189 -1.48 -14.18 20.38
C LEU A 189 -0.78 -14.95 19.26
N LYS A 190 -1.35 -16.11 18.91
CA LYS A 190 -0.87 -16.99 17.86
C LYS A 190 -1.98 -17.26 16.85
N ILE A 191 -1.59 -17.42 15.59
CA ILE A 191 -2.45 -17.99 14.56
C ILE A 191 -2.11 -19.48 14.36
N SER A 192 -3.12 -20.33 14.26
CA SER A 192 -2.92 -21.80 14.21
C SER A 192 -2.51 -22.35 12.85
N ASN A 193 -2.72 -21.59 11.78
CA ASN A 193 -2.47 -22.02 10.41
C ASN A 193 -1.95 -20.85 9.57
N GLU A 194 -1.37 -21.17 8.41
CA GLU A 194 -1.00 -20.17 7.42
C GLU A 194 -2.25 -19.49 6.85
N LEU A 195 -2.15 -18.18 6.63
CA LEU A 195 -3.14 -17.37 5.93
C LEU A 195 -2.51 -16.71 4.72
N LYS A 196 -3.12 -16.88 3.55
CA LYS A 196 -2.74 -16.23 2.29
C LYS A 196 -3.70 -15.12 1.90
N PHE A 197 -3.16 -13.95 1.58
CA PHE A 197 -3.92 -12.81 1.07
C PHE A 197 -4.02 -12.86 -0.45
N ILE A 198 -5.22 -12.68 -0.98
CA ILE A 198 -5.48 -12.75 -2.42
C ILE A 198 -6.14 -11.44 -2.87
N ALA A 199 -5.34 -10.52 -3.41
CA ALA A 199 -5.83 -9.34 -4.08
C ALA A 199 -6.49 -9.74 -5.41
N GLN A 200 -7.79 -9.50 -5.53
CA GLN A 200 -8.63 -9.94 -6.62
C GLN A 200 -8.74 -8.88 -7.72
N SER A 201 -8.50 -9.28 -8.96
CA SER A 201 -8.71 -8.48 -10.17
C SER A 201 -9.16 -9.38 -11.33
N CYS A 202 -9.70 -8.78 -12.38
CA CYS A 202 -9.90 -9.49 -13.66
C CYS A 202 -8.58 -9.57 -14.44
N GLU A 203 -8.51 -10.51 -15.38
CA GLU A 203 -7.47 -10.56 -16.40
C GLU A 203 -7.86 -9.68 -17.58
N THR A 204 -6.98 -8.76 -17.99
CA THR A 204 -7.26 -7.83 -19.08
C THR A 204 -6.14 -7.89 -20.14
N PRO A 205 -6.36 -8.58 -21.28
CA PRO A 205 -5.36 -8.66 -22.34
C PRO A 205 -5.19 -7.32 -23.06
N ASP A 206 -4.04 -7.15 -23.70
CA ASP A 206 -3.77 -6.01 -24.57
C ASP A 206 -4.76 -5.98 -25.76
N VAL A 207 -5.16 -4.78 -26.14
CA VAL A 207 -6.09 -4.55 -27.25
C VAL A 207 -5.33 -3.91 -28.41
N LYS A 208 -5.37 -4.56 -29.57
CA LYS A 208 -4.90 -4.00 -30.83
C LYS A 208 -6.09 -3.65 -31.71
N VAL A 209 -6.17 -2.41 -32.17
CA VAL A 209 -7.23 -1.94 -33.08
C VAL A 209 -6.60 -1.59 -34.42
N GLU A 210 -6.99 -2.33 -35.46
CA GLU A 210 -6.58 -2.04 -36.83
C GLU A 210 -7.46 -0.93 -37.40
N MET A 211 -6.94 0.30 -37.41
CA MET A 211 -7.70 1.49 -37.85
C MET A 211 -7.98 1.51 -39.35
N GLY A 212 -7.19 0.77 -40.15
CA GLY A 212 -7.29 0.77 -41.61
C GLY A 212 -6.62 1.99 -42.27
N GLN A 213 -6.94 2.20 -43.54
CA GLN A 213 -6.40 3.27 -44.38
C GLN A 213 -7.51 4.23 -44.79
N TYR A 214 -7.19 5.52 -44.84
CA TYR A 214 -8.12 6.59 -45.22
C TYR A 214 -7.48 7.57 -46.19
N ASP A 215 -8.28 8.04 -47.15
CA ASP A 215 -7.89 9.13 -48.03
C ASP A 215 -7.91 10.46 -47.26
N LEU A 216 -6.91 11.32 -47.47
CA LEU A 216 -6.83 12.61 -46.76
C LEU A 216 -8.01 13.53 -47.07
N GLY A 217 -8.68 13.36 -48.22
CA GLY A 217 -9.82 14.16 -48.63
C GLY A 217 -11.02 14.08 -47.69
N ILE A 218 -11.10 13.07 -46.81
CA ILE A 218 -12.16 13.01 -45.79
C ILE A 218 -11.91 13.93 -44.60
N PHE A 219 -10.70 14.48 -44.47
CA PHE A 219 -10.29 15.37 -43.40
C PHE A 219 -10.07 16.78 -43.97
N SER A 220 -11.14 17.44 -44.41
CA SER A 220 -11.07 18.77 -45.02
C SER A 220 -10.98 19.90 -43.97
N GLU A 221 -11.66 19.75 -42.84
CA GLU A 221 -11.77 20.77 -41.79
C GLU A 221 -11.38 20.23 -40.39
N ILE A 222 -11.01 21.13 -39.47
CA ILE A 222 -10.81 20.73 -38.06
C ILE A 222 -12.09 20.06 -37.55
N GLY A 223 -11.94 18.92 -36.91
CA GLY A 223 -13.07 18.16 -36.39
C GLY A 223 -13.63 17.12 -37.34
N ASP A 224 -13.17 17.07 -38.59
CA ASP A 224 -13.47 15.94 -39.46
C ASP A 224 -12.90 14.65 -38.90
N THR A 225 -13.65 13.56 -39.12
CA THR A 225 -13.32 12.25 -38.53
C THR A 225 -13.44 11.12 -39.54
N SER A 226 -12.66 10.06 -39.32
CA SER A 226 -12.89 8.80 -40.02
C SER A 226 -14.15 8.12 -39.52
N LYS A 227 -14.56 7.05 -40.21
CA LYS A 227 -15.51 6.09 -39.62
C LYS A 227 -14.93 5.55 -38.31
N ALA A 228 -15.79 5.39 -37.30
CA ALA A 228 -15.41 4.78 -36.04
C ALA A 228 -15.20 3.26 -36.19
N THR A 229 -14.13 2.78 -35.56
CA THR A 229 -13.81 1.35 -35.45
C THR A 229 -14.13 0.90 -34.04
N SER A 230 -15.05 -0.05 -33.90
CA SER A 230 -15.45 -0.60 -32.61
C SER A 230 -14.44 -1.62 -32.10
N PHE A 231 -14.20 -1.62 -30.79
CA PHE A 231 -13.38 -2.61 -30.11
C PHE A 231 -13.91 -2.86 -28.70
N ASN A 232 -13.32 -3.81 -27.98
CA ASN A 232 -13.68 -4.07 -26.59
C ASN A 232 -12.42 -4.12 -25.72
N ILE A 233 -12.51 -3.56 -24.52
CA ILE A 233 -11.62 -3.97 -23.43
C ILE A 233 -12.25 -5.21 -22.80
N LEU A 234 -11.49 -6.32 -22.77
CA LEU A 234 -11.95 -7.59 -22.22
C LEU A 234 -11.55 -7.68 -20.75
N LEU A 235 -12.50 -8.05 -19.89
CA LEU A 235 -12.28 -8.36 -18.48
C LEU A 235 -12.60 -9.84 -18.31
N ASN A 236 -11.58 -10.69 -18.32
CA ASN A 236 -11.74 -12.14 -18.25
C ASN A 236 -11.54 -12.64 -16.82
N ASN A 237 -12.15 -13.79 -16.51
CA ASN A 237 -11.90 -14.54 -15.28
C ASN A 237 -12.03 -13.68 -14.01
N CYS A 238 -12.97 -12.73 -14.00
CA CYS A 238 -13.20 -11.89 -12.84
C CYS A 238 -13.72 -12.73 -11.68
N PRO A 239 -13.06 -12.70 -10.52
CA PRO A 239 -13.53 -13.44 -9.36
C PRO A 239 -14.81 -12.81 -8.78
N SER A 240 -15.60 -13.64 -8.10
CA SER A 240 -16.73 -13.15 -7.31
C SER A 240 -16.25 -12.32 -6.11
N GLY A 241 -17.07 -11.35 -5.66
CA GLY A 241 -16.82 -10.58 -4.43
C GLY A 241 -16.30 -9.16 -4.67
N ILE A 242 -15.81 -8.86 -5.87
CA ILE A 242 -15.63 -7.47 -6.33
C ILE A 242 -17.02 -6.88 -6.53
N LYS A 243 -17.27 -5.69 -5.99
CA LYS A 243 -18.59 -5.04 -6.01
C LYS A 243 -18.66 -3.94 -7.06
N LYS A 244 -17.52 -3.33 -7.39
CA LYS A 244 -17.44 -2.20 -8.29
C LYS A 244 -16.17 -2.30 -9.13
N VAL A 245 -16.34 -2.18 -10.45
CA VAL A 245 -15.23 -2.03 -11.39
C VAL A 245 -15.29 -0.67 -12.02
N MET A 246 -14.14 0.00 -12.07
CA MET A 246 -13.97 1.25 -12.79
C MET A 246 -12.83 1.11 -13.78
N TYR A 247 -12.85 1.94 -14.82
CA TYR A 247 -11.75 2.04 -15.77
C TYR A 247 -11.46 3.50 -16.10
N THR A 248 -10.20 3.76 -16.42
CA THR A 248 -9.71 5.09 -16.77
C THR A 248 -8.82 4.99 -18.00
N LEU A 249 -9.06 5.82 -19.00
CA LEU A 249 -8.18 5.93 -20.17
C LEU A 249 -7.10 6.97 -19.88
N ALA A 250 -5.85 6.51 -19.72
CA ALA A 250 -4.70 7.32 -19.37
C ALA A 250 -3.76 7.46 -20.59
N PRO A 251 -3.54 8.68 -21.10
CA PRO A 251 -2.54 8.93 -22.14
C PRO A 251 -1.13 8.63 -21.62
N ASN A 252 -0.24 8.29 -22.55
CA ASN A 252 1.14 7.94 -22.25
C ASN A 252 2.05 9.15 -22.53
N PRO A 253 3.24 9.26 -21.94
CA PRO A 253 4.18 10.34 -22.27
C PRO A 253 4.62 10.36 -23.75
N THR A 254 4.45 9.25 -24.47
CA THR A 254 4.76 9.09 -25.90
C THR A 254 3.59 9.46 -26.81
N THR A 255 2.37 9.53 -26.28
CA THR A 255 1.09 9.78 -26.94
C THR A 255 0.20 10.62 -26.02
N PRO A 256 0.61 11.86 -25.71
CA PRO A 256 -0.12 12.71 -24.77
C PRO A 256 -1.52 13.05 -25.29
N ALA A 257 -2.36 13.54 -24.38
CA ALA A 257 -3.67 14.06 -24.77
C ALA A 257 -3.50 15.34 -25.59
N TRP A 258 -4.07 15.37 -26.79
CA TRP A 258 -4.28 16.61 -27.54
C TRP A 258 -5.44 17.41 -26.94
N ASN A 259 -6.53 16.71 -26.59
CA ASN A 259 -7.65 17.26 -25.84
C ASN A 259 -8.26 16.17 -24.95
N ALA A 260 -7.93 16.23 -23.65
CA ALA A 260 -8.38 15.24 -22.68
C ALA A 260 -9.90 15.23 -22.54
N ALA A 261 -10.58 16.38 -22.55
CA ALA A 261 -12.03 16.47 -22.39
C ALA A 261 -12.81 15.82 -23.54
N LEU A 262 -12.19 15.71 -24.72
CA LEU A 262 -12.78 15.11 -25.91
C LEU A 262 -12.20 13.73 -26.26
N GLY A 263 -11.40 13.12 -25.39
CA GLY A 263 -10.86 11.79 -25.66
C GLY A 263 -9.82 11.73 -26.77
N ILE A 264 -9.15 12.86 -27.06
CA ILE A 264 -8.26 12.98 -28.22
C ILE A 264 -6.81 12.82 -27.78
N ILE A 265 -6.13 11.81 -28.32
CA ILE A 265 -4.72 11.48 -28.09
C ILE A 265 -3.88 11.71 -29.34
N GLU A 266 -2.67 12.23 -29.15
CA GLU A 266 -1.71 12.43 -30.23
C GLU A 266 -1.20 11.10 -30.81
N LEU A 267 -0.68 11.16 -32.03
CA LEU A 267 0.04 10.04 -32.62
C LEU A 267 1.40 9.85 -31.94
N ASN A 268 1.88 8.61 -31.90
CA ASN A 268 3.19 8.30 -31.33
C ASN A 268 4.33 8.79 -32.25
N LYS A 269 5.54 8.87 -31.71
CA LYS A 269 6.70 9.43 -32.42
C LYS A 269 7.17 8.64 -33.65
N SER A 270 6.73 7.40 -33.83
CA SER A 270 7.04 6.59 -35.02
C SER A 270 6.05 6.83 -36.17
N SER A 271 5.01 7.63 -35.93
CA SER A 271 4.02 8.02 -36.93
C SER A 271 4.55 9.13 -37.82
N THR A 272 4.28 9.04 -39.12
CA THR A 272 4.67 10.05 -40.11
C THR A 272 3.51 10.94 -40.59
N ALA A 273 2.27 10.55 -40.30
CA ALA A 273 1.12 11.40 -40.56
C ALA A 273 1.16 12.66 -39.68
N GLN A 274 0.67 13.77 -40.21
CA GLN A 274 0.60 15.06 -39.51
C GLN A 274 -0.82 15.59 -39.55
N GLY A 275 -1.22 16.38 -38.53
CA GLY A 275 -2.54 17.03 -38.48
C GLY A 275 -3.72 16.15 -38.09
N ILE A 276 -3.46 14.90 -37.71
CA ILE A 276 -4.45 13.91 -37.29
C ILE A 276 -4.08 13.40 -35.89
N ALA A 277 -5.11 13.07 -35.10
CA ALA A 277 -5.03 12.42 -33.80
C ALA A 277 -6.05 11.26 -33.74
N LEU A 278 -6.05 10.47 -32.67
CA LEU A 278 -7.11 9.49 -32.40
C LEU A 278 -8.08 10.03 -31.35
N GLN A 279 -9.38 9.82 -31.57
CA GLN A 279 -10.44 10.10 -30.62
C GLN A 279 -11.10 8.80 -30.17
N ILE A 280 -11.19 8.60 -28.86
CA ILE A 280 -11.85 7.44 -28.24
C ILE A 280 -13.27 7.84 -27.81
N LEU A 281 -14.23 6.95 -28.06
CA LEU A 281 -15.65 7.13 -27.77
C LEU A 281 -16.22 5.90 -27.06
N ASP A 282 -17.36 6.09 -26.40
CA ASP A 282 -18.17 5.01 -25.86
C ASP A 282 -18.96 4.26 -26.96
N SER A 283 -19.78 3.31 -26.55
CA SER A 283 -20.66 2.56 -27.45
C SER A 283 -21.75 3.40 -28.13
N ASN A 284 -22.06 4.58 -27.58
CA ASN A 284 -23.05 5.52 -28.09
C ASN A 284 -22.42 6.61 -28.97
N GLN A 285 -21.14 6.47 -29.36
CA GLN A 285 -20.38 7.47 -30.13
C GLN A 285 -20.19 8.81 -29.39
N THR A 286 -20.21 8.78 -28.06
CA THR A 286 -19.91 9.95 -27.22
C THR A 286 -18.42 9.96 -26.86
N PRO A 287 -17.70 11.09 -27.05
CA PRO A 287 -16.30 11.17 -26.67
C PRO A 287 -16.06 10.83 -25.19
N LEU A 288 -15.03 10.01 -24.92
CA LEU A 288 -14.64 9.66 -23.56
C LEU A 288 -13.51 10.56 -23.08
N GLU A 289 -13.75 11.31 -22.03
CA GLU A 289 -12.76 12.14 -21.35
C GLU A 289 -11.61 11.28 -20.80
N LEU A 290 -10.37 11.71 -21.03
CA LEU A 290 -9.16 11.02 -20.57
C LEU A 290 -8.89 11.38 -19.11
N ASN A 291 -8.22 10.48 -18.38
CA ASN A 291 -7.93 10.59 -16.95
C ASN A 291 -9.17 10.72 -16.05
N LYS A 292 -10.33 10.28 -16.53
CA LYS A 292 -11.58 10.21 -15.78
C LYS A 292 -11.94 8.77 -15.44
N ASP A 293 -12.38 8.57 -14.20
CA ASP A 293 -12.86 7.28 -13.74
C ASP A 293 -14.29 7.03 -14.25
N TYR A 294 -14.45 5.96 -15.02
CA TYR A 294 -15.74 5.48 -15.51
C TYR A 294 -16.16 4.24 -14.73
N VAL A 295 -17.37 4.27 -14.15
CA VAL A 295 -17.97 3.08 -13.53
C VAL A 295 -18.47 2.17 -14.64
N PHE A 296 -18.05 0.90 -14.61
CA PHE A 296 -18.58 -0.10 -15.54
C PHE A 296 -19.87 -0.70 -14.96
N SER A 297 -21.01 -0.22 -15.46
CA SER A 297 -22.35 -0.55 -14.94
C SER A 297 -22.75 -2.01 -15.11
N ASP A 298 -22.20 -2.69 -16.12
CA ASP A 298 -22.62 -4.06 -16.48
C ASP A 298 -21.85 -5.12 -15.68
N TYR A 299 -20.97 -4.69 -14.77
CA TYR A 299 -20.26 -5.58 -13.88
C TYR A 299 -21.20 -6.19 -12.82
N THR A 300 -21.06 -7.48 -12.56
CA THR A 300 -21.82 -8.19 -11.52
C THR A 300 -20.90 -8.82 -10.49
N SER A 301 -21.31 -8.77 -9.22
CA SER A 301 -20.48 -9.26 -8.09
C SER A 301 -20.34 -10.78 -8.02
N THR A 302 -21.08 -11.50 -8.87
CA THR A 302 -20.93 -12.95 -9.07
C THR A 302 -19.64 -13.30 -9.81
N GLY A 303 -18.98 -12.32 -10.44
CA GLY A 303 -17.81 -12.56 -11.28
C GLY A 303 -18.19 -13.09 -12.66
N GLY A 304 -17.17 -13.43 -13.47
CA GLY A 304 -17.33 -13.90 -14.85
C GLY A 304 -16.44 -13.17 -15.84
N SER A 305 -16.84 -13.15 -17.10
CA SER A 305 -16.15 -12.43 -18.17
C SER A 305 -17.04 -11.34 -18.75
N PHE A 306 -16.47 -10.15 -18.92
CA PHE A 306 -17.17 -8.95 -19.33
C PHE A 306 -16.43 -8.24 -20.47
N ARG A 307 -17.12 -7.32 -21.13
CA ARG A 307 -16.59 -6.54 -22.24
C ARG A 307 -17.04 -5.09 -22.07
N ILE A 308 -16.10 -4.16 -22.15
CA ILE A 308 -16.40 -2.73 -22.20
C ILE A 308 -16.37 -2.33 -23.68
N PRO A 309 -17.53 -2.09 -24.33
CA PRO A 309 -17.60 -1.74 -25.74
C PRO A 309 -17.21 -0.28 -25.95
N LEU A 310 -16.19 -0.06 -26.76
CA LEU A 310 -15.67 1.27 -27.10
C LEU A 310 -15.57 1.42 -28.62
N SER A 311 -15.32 2.64 -29.07
CA SER A 311 -14.93 2.89 -30.44
C SER A 311 -13.84 3.95 -30.53
N VAL A 312 -13.12 3.96 -31.65
CA VAL A 312 -12.05 4.91 -31.91
C VAL A 312 -12.10 5.36 -33.36
N ARG A 313 -11.74 6.62 -33.62
CA ARG A 313 -11.68 7.20 -34.97
C ARG A 313 -10.50 8.16 -35.09
N TYR A 314 -10.03 8.40 -36.31
CA TYR A 314 -9.12 9.53 -36.56
C TYR A 314 -9.88 10.85 -36.45
N TYR A 315 -9.22 11.88 -35.97
CA TYR A 315 -9.74 13.23 -35.77
C TYR A 315 -8.75 14.26 -36.30
N ARG A 316 -9.20 15.20 -37.13
CA ARG A 316 -8.36 16.27 -37.66
C ARG A 316 -8.16 17.40 -36.65
N THR A 317 -6.90 17.69 -36.30
CA THR A 317 -6.52 18.63 -35.23
C THR A 317 -6.00 19.98 -35.71
N LEU A 318 -5.60 20.09 -36.97
CA LEU A 318 -5.02 21.33 -37.53
C LEU A 318 -5.93 21.95 -38.59
N PRO A 319 -6.00 23.31 -38.66
CA PRO A 319 -6.78 24.02 -39.66
C PRO A 319 -6.29 23.74 -41.07
N ALA A 320 -7.21 23.82 -42.03
CA ALA A 320 -6.83 23.84 -43.44
C ALA A 320 -6.06 25.14 -43.66
N SER A 321 -4.76 25.04 -43.94
CA SER A 321 -3.87 26.20 -44.03
C SER A 321 -4.26 27.10 -45.21
N SER A 322 -5.05 26.60 -46.17
CA SER A 322 -5.36 27.31 -47.42
C SER A 322 -6.65 26.88 -48.15
N GLY A 323 -7.61 26.20 -47.49
CA GLY A 323 -8.97 25.97 -48.04
C GLY A 323 -9.05 25.23 -49.39
N GLY A 324 -8.11 24.33 -49.69
CA GLY A 324 -8.11 23.56 -50.94
C GLY A 324 -7.36 22.23 -50.82
N LYS A 325 -7.54 21.34 -51.82
CA LYS A 325 -7.04 19.93 -51.90
C LYS A 325 -5.53 19.70 -51.68
N ASN A 326 -4.72 20.74 -51.47
CA ASN A 326 -3.25 20.69 -51.33
C ASN A 326 -2.78 21.27 -49.97
N ASP A 327 -3.56 21.05 -48.92
CA ASP A 327 -3.36 21.59 -47.58
C ASP A 327 -2.02 21.16 -46.92
N LEU A 328 -1.35 22.12 -46.26
CA LEU A 328 -0.13 21.92 -45.46
C LEU A 328 -0.43 21.40 -44.03
N GLY A 329 -1.68 21.48 -43.59
CA GLY A 329 -2.12 21.13 -42.24
C GLY A 329 -2.21 19.62 -41.96
N VAL A 330 -2.38 18.79 -43.00
CA VAL A 330 -2.45 17.33 -42.89
C VAL A 330 -1.48 16.68 -43.87
N ARG A 331 -0.68 15.71 -43.43
CA ARG A 331 0.25 14.96 -44.30
C ARG A 331 -0.01 13.46 -44.24
N PRO A 332 0.10 12.75 -45.38
CA PRO A 332 -0.09 11.31 -45.41
C PRO A 332 1.06 10.62 -44.70
N GLY A 333 0.77 9.48 -44.08
CA GLY A 333 1.77 8.71 -43.36
C GLY A 333 1.16 7.64 -42.46
N THR A 334 2.00 6.98 -41.68
CA THR A 334 1.56 6.07 -40.61
C THR A 334 0.97 6.89 -39.45
N ALA A 335 -0.11 6.40 -38.85
CA ALA A 335 -0.82 7.09 -37.78
C ALA A 335 -1.15 6.11 -36.63
N ASN A 336 -0.13 5.80 -35.83
CA ASN A 336 -0.24 4.91 -34.69
C ASN A 336 -0.36 5.74 -33.40
N SER A 337 -1.09 5.23 -32.41
CA SER A 337 -1.12 5.79 -31.06
C SER A 337 -1.36 4.67 -30.06
N GLU A 338 -1.14 4.99 -28.79
CA GLU A 338 -1.17 4.10 -27.65
C GLU A 338 -1.88 4.84 -26.50
N VAL A 339 -2.71 4.12 -25.77
CA VAL A 339 -3.39 4.61 -24.56
C VAL A 339 -3.37 3.48 -23.53
N SER A 340 -3.15 3.81 -22.27
CA SER A 340 -3.29 2.83 -21.20
C SER A 340 -4.73 2.84 -20.69
N PHE A 341 -5.34 1.67 -20.53
CA PHE A 341 -6.54 1.56 -19.70
C PHE A 341 -6.13 1.08 -18.31
N VAL A 342 -6.57 1.79 -17.28
CA VAL A 342 -6.28 1.48 -15.88
C VAL A 342 -7.55 0.99 -15.23
N MET A 343 -7.56 -0.27 -14.78
CA MET A 343 -8.70 -0.87 -14.10
C MET A 343 -8.61 -0.65 -12.59
N SER A 344 -9.76 -0.43 -11.95
CA SER A 344 -9.90 -0.37 -10.49
C SER A 344 -10.98 -1.34 -10.00
N TYR A 345 -10.68 -2.11 -8.94
CA TYR A 345 -11.53 -3.15 -8.37
C TYR A 345 -11.78 -2.88 -6.87
N LEU A 346 -13.05 -2.59 -6.52
CA LEU A 346 -13.52 -2.25 -5.18
C LEU A 346 -14.67 -3.14 -4.70
#